data_AF-A0A421BMV2-F1
#
_entry.id   AF-A0A421BMV2-F1
#
_cell.length_a   1.000
_cell.length_b   1.000
_cell.length_c   1.000
_cell.angle_alpha   90.00
_cell.angle_beta   90.00
_cell.angle_gamma   90.00
#
_symmetry.space_group_name_H-M   'P 1'
#
loop_
_entity.id
_entity.type
_entity.pdbx_description
1 polymer ?
#
loop_
_entity_poly.entity_id
_entity_poly.type
_entity_poly.pdbx_seq_one_letter_code
_entity_poly.pdbx_strand_id
1 'polypeptide(L)'
;MAKIAFILLTHKDPDGIIGQAQRLTATGDYVSIHFDARAKPADFEKIRTALADNPSVTFAAKRLKCGWGEWSLVAATLEAVKAAVEAFPEATHFYMLSGDCMQIKTAEFAHAFLDATDVDYIESFDFFASDWIKTGIKEERLIYRHFFNERTQSWLFYRSFELQKALGLTRAVPEDIQMMIGSQWWCLRRHTVEAVLAFCTERPDVMRFFRTTWIPDETFFQTIVRHVVPEKEIRTRTLTFLMFTDYGMPVTFYNDHYDLLLAQDFLFARKISADALELKQRLGELWTKTGVTFPISNEGRSLYKFLTGRGRIGRRFAPRFWETESSLGRERTLMMVVCKKWHVAKRLLEQIRLRTGIPAVEYLFHEEGGLPDLGGIERTVEKRNRHRRALVRMLFDYFRTDKLIICVDPADFDMMQDFVSDKATVRILEIECDFTDEYLIGHARRIGLAGDSTPQDVIDRLLPTIRFDLKFESDRMRDARFPMFVRMRESVPSEENAPPLARFLNIEPEVAQDIAATHYLFVD
;
A
#
# COMPACT_ATOMS: atom_id res chain seq x y z
N MET A 1 -21.64 -19.19 24.22
CA MET A 1 -20.81 -18.07 23.78
C MET A 1 -19.86 -18.60 22.74
N ALA A 2 -19.79 -17.94 21.60
CA ALA A 2 -18.99 -18.37 20.47
C ALA A 2 -17.53 -18.48 20.89
N LYS A 3 -16.91 -19.63 20.61
CA LYS A 3 -15.46 -19.82 20.62
C LYS A 3 -14.98 -20.04 19.20
N ILE A 4 -13.97 -19.29 18.79
CA ILE A 4 -13.48 -19.29 17.41
C ILE A 4 -12.18 -20.08 17.35
N ALA A 5 -12.09 -21.03 16.42
CA ALA A 5 -10.85 -21.64 15.98
C ALA A 5 -10.37 -20.94 14.71
N PHE A 6 -9.34 -20.11 14.84
CA PHE A 6 -8.71 -19.44 13.71
C PHE A 6 -7.81 -20.41 12.93
N ILE A 7 -8.14 -20.67 11.67
CA ILE A 7 -7.37 -21.51 10.76
C ILE A 7 -6.38 -20.62 10.01
N LEU A 8 -5.11 -20.69 10.40
CA LEU A 8 -4.09 -19.75 9.97
C LEU A 8 -3.15 -20.38 8.93
N LEU A 9 -3.29 -19.98 7.65
CA LEU A 9 -2.36 -20.35 6.58
C LEU A 9 -1.26 -19.30 6.39
N THR A 10 -0.01 -19.73 6.57
CA THR A 10 1.15 -18.81 6.65
C THR A 10 2.38 -19.40 5.99
N HIS A 11 3.29 -18.53 5.53
CA HIS A 11 4.52 -18.94 4.83
C HIS A 11 5.73 -18.05 5.12
N LYS A 12 5.57 -17.01 5.94
CA LYS A 12 6.59 -15.99 6.24
C LYS A 12 6.27 -15.30 7.56
N ASP A 13 7.20 -14.44 8.01
CA ASP A 13 7.06 -13.55 9.18
C ASP A 13 6.78 -14.28 10.50
N PRO A 14 7.73 -15.11 11.00
CA PRO A 14 7.50 -15.92 12.19
C PRO A 14 7.14 -15.10 13.43
N ASP A 15 7.75 -13.93 13.61
CA ASP A 15 7.46 -13.03 14.74
C ASP A 15 6.03 -12.48 14.67
N GLY A 16 5.59 -12.05 13.48
CA GLY A 16 4.21 -11.63 13.25
C GLY A 16 3.20 -12.73 13.55
N ILE A 17 3.49 -13.98 13.14
CA ILE A 17 2.61 -15.13 13.41
C ILE A 17 2.53 -15.46 14.90
N ILE A 18 3.65 -15.43 15.62
CA ILE A 18 3.67 -15.64 17.08
C ILE A 18 2.81 -14.59 17.77
N GLY A 19 3.01 -13.31 17.44
CA GLY A 19 2.24 -12.22 18.02
C GLY A 19 0.76 -12.28 17.66
N GLN A 20 0.40 -12.71 16.44
CA GLN A 20 -0.98 -12.92 16.03
C GLN A 20 -1.63 -14.06 16.83
N ALA A 21 -0.97 -15.21 16.95
CA ALA A 21 -1.51 -16.36 17.66
C ALA A 21 -1.72 -16.08 19.16
N GLN A 22 -0.73 -15.46 19.82
CA GLN A 22 -0.85 -15.04 21.22
C GLN A 22 -2.00 -14.07 21.44
N ARG A 23 -2.17 -13.10 20.53
CA ARG A 23 -3.24 -12.12 20.63
C ARG A 23 -4.63 -12.74 20.47
N LEU A 24 -4.81 -13.59 19.46
CA LEU A 24 -6.10 -14.23 19.21
C LEU A 24 -6.48 -15.18 20.35
N THR A 25 -5.52 -15.92 20.89
CA THR A 25 -5.77 -16.83 22.03
C THR A 25 -5.96 -16.13 23.37
N ALA A 26 -5.51 -14.87 23.52
CA ALA A 26 -5.65 -14.10 24.76
C ALA A 26 -7.11 -13.86 25.19
N THR A 27 -8.08 -14.03 24.28
CA THR A 27 -9.52 -13.82 24.53
C THR A 27 -10.30 -15.13 24.68
N GLY A 28 -9.61 -16.26 24.87
CA GLY A 28 -10.22 -17.57 25.07
C GLY A 28 -10.55 -18.34 23.78
N ASP A 29 -10.10 -17.83 22.64
CA ASP A 29 -10.21 -18.47 21.33
C ASP A 29 -9.02 -19.40 21.04
N TYR A 30 -9.09 -20.12 19.92
CA TYR A 30 -8.10 -21.12 19.51
C TYR A 30 -7.45 -20.75 18.17
N VAL A 31 -6.25 -21.26 17.93
CA VAL A 31 -5.53 -21.07 16.66
C VAL A 31 -4.97 -22.40 16.18
N SER A 32 -5.23 -22.75 14.93
CA SER A 32 -4.60 -23.88 14.24
C SER A 32 -3.73 -23.36 13.10
N ILE A 33 -2.43 -23.66 13.16
CA ILE A 33 -1.44 -23.07 12.27
C ILE A 33 -0.97 -24.10 11.24
N HIS A 34 -1.06 -23.74 9.96
CA HIS A 34 -0.27 -24.38 8.92
C HIS A 34 0.79 -23.39 8.45
N PHE A 35 2.05 -23.79 8.60
CA PHE A 35 3.21 -23.04 8.13
C PHE A 35 3.85 -23.78 6.95
N ASP A 36 3.86 -23.14 5.78
CA ASP A 36 4.24 -23.73 4.50
C ASP A 36 5.55 -24.53 4.57
N ALA A 37 5.57 -25.73 3.98
CA ALA A 37 6.75 -26.58 3.92
C ALA A 37 7.89 -26.03 3.05
N ARG A 38 7.63 -25.01 2.21
CA ARG A 38 8.64 -24.25 1.46
C ARG A 38 9.39 -23.24 2.33
N ALA A 39 8.78 -22.81 3.43
CA ALA A 39 9.41 -21.87 4.36
C ALA A 39 10.56 -22.54 5.14
N LYS A 40 11.51 -21.74 5.62
CA LYS A 40 12.72 -22.23 6.28
C LYS A 40 12.34 -23.08 7.51
N PRO A 41 12.97 -24.26 7.72
CA PRO A 41 12.72 -25.07 8.91
C PRO A 41 12.95 -24.31 10.22
N ALA A 42 13.94 -23.42 10.26
CA ALA A 42 14.23 -22.59 11.42
C ALA A 42 13.08 -21.64 11.79
N ASP A 43 12.38 -21.07 10.80
CA ASP A 43 11.23 -20.19 11.05
C ASP A 43 10.06 -20.98 11.66
N PHE A 44 9.84 -22.22 11.19
CA PHE A 44 8.83 -23.10 11.76
C PHE A 44 9.15 -23.51 13.20
N GLU A 45 10.39 -23.93 13.47
CA GLU A 45 10.80 -24.29 14.84
C GLU A 45 10.72 -23.10 15.79
N LYS A 46 11.02 -21.89 15.32
CA LYS A 46 10.83 -20.66 16.11
C LYS A 46 9.37 -20.48 16.53
N ILE A 47 8.41 -20.61 15.61
CA ILE A 47 6.98 -20.51 15.92
C ILE A 47 6.54 -21.62 16.87
N ARG A 48 6.94 -22.87 16.58
CA ARG A 48 6.57 -24.04 17.39
C ARG A 48 7.09 -23.92 18.82
N THR A 49 8.33 -23.47 18.99
CA THR A 49 8.96 -23.28 20.31
C THR A 49 8.28 -22.14 21.08
N ALA A 50 8.03 -21.01 20.42
CA ALA A 50 7.42 -19.85 21.07
C ALA A 50 5.96 -20.06 21.49
N LEU A 51 5.24 -20.99 20.86
CA LEU A 51 3.84 -21.29 21.15
C LEU A 51 3.63 -22.65 21.84
N ALA A 52 4.71 -23.35 22.22
CA ALA A 52 4.65 -24.72 22.75
C ALA A 52 3.79 -24.84 24.01
N ASP A 53 3.84 -23.83 24.88
CA ASP A 53 3.13 -23.84 26.18
C ASP A 53 1.70 -23.28 26.08
N ASN A 54 1.24 -22.89 24.89
CA ASN A 54 -0.10 -22.34 24.70
C ASN A 54 -1.10 -23.47 24.34
N PRO A 55 -1.99 -23.90 25.27
CA PRO A 55 -2.92 -25.00 25.02
C PRO A 55 -3.99 -24.65 23.99
N SER A 56 -4.16 -23.37 23.66
CA SER A 56 -5.10 -22.88 22.65
C SER A 56 -4.47 -22.80 21.26
N VAL A 57 -3.24 -23.29 21.07
CA VAL A 57 -2.56 -23.36 19.77
C VAL A 57 -2.31 -24.81 19.39
N THR A 58 -2.62 -25.14 18.14
CA THR A 58 -2.25 -26.42 17.52
C THR A 58 -1.62 -26.19 16.16
N PHE A 59 -0.98 -27.21 15.62
CA PHE A 59 -0.33 -27.17 14.32
C PHE A 59 -0.92 -28.25 13.41
N ALA A 60 -1.07 -27.93 12.13
CA ALA A 60 -1.44 -28.92 11.13
C ALA A 60 -0.45 -30.10 11.17
N ALA A 61 -0.97 -31.33 11.25
CA ALA A 61 -0.16 -32.55 11.36
C ALA A 61 0.88 -32.67 10.23
N LYS A 62 0.52 -32.18 9.03
CA LYS A 62 1.40 -32.18 7.86
C LYS A 62 1.60 -30.78 7.30
N ARG A 63 2.87 -30.36 7.22
CA ARG A 63 3.27 -29.18 6.43
C ARG A 63 3.26 -29.53 4.94
N LEU A 64 2.54 -28.73 4.16
CA LEU A 64 2.41 -28.90 2.71
C LEU A 64 3.09 -27.73 2.00
N LYS A 65 3.67 -27.99 0.83
CA LYS A 65 4.30 -26.99 -0.02
C LYS A 65 3.19 -26.29 -0.82
N CYS A 66 2.78 -25.09 -0.42
CA CYS A 66 1.62 -24.44 -1.03
C CYS A 66 2.03 -23.58 -2.21
N GLY A 67 1.37 -23.78 -3.35
CA GLY A 67 1.51 -22.97 -4.55
C GLY A 67 0.26 -22.14 -4.80
N TRP A 68 0.46 -20.94 -5.34
CA TRP A 68 -0.67 -20.08 -5.70
C TRP A 68 -1.52 -20.75 -6.78
N GLY A 69 -2.83 -20.79 -6.57
CA GLY A 69 -3.81 -21.39 -7.50
C GLY A 69 -3.78 -22.92 -7.57
N GLU A 70 -3.06 -23.60 -6.67
CA GLU A 70 -2.96 -25.05 -6.63
C GLU A 70 -3.87 -25.68 -5.57
N TRP A 71 -4.18 -26.97 -5.76
CA TRP A 71 -4.79 -27.84 -4.74
C TRP A 71 -4.07 -27.84 -3.39
N SER A 72 -2.76 -27.57 -3.39
CA SER A 72 -1.96 -27.57 -2.17
C SER A 72 -2.46 -26.56 -1.12
N LEU A 73 -3.08 -25.45 -1.52
CA LEU A 73 -3.74 -24.51 -0.60
C LEU A 73 -4.97 -25.12 0.08
N VAL A 74 -5.86 -25.76 -0.68
CA VAL A 74 -7.04 -26.45 -0.12
C VAL A 74 -6.61 -27.58 0.80
N ALA A 75 -5.63 -28.39 0.38
CA ALA A 75 -5.11 -29.47 1.20
C ALA A 75 -4.49 -28.96 2.51
N ALA A 76 -3.77 -27.84 2.48
CA ALA A 76 -3.21 -27.22 3.67
C ALA A 76 -4.31 -26.72 4.62
N THR A 77 -5.37 -26.10 4.08
CA THR A 77 -6.54 -25.71 4.87
C THR A 77 -7.18 -26.92 5.55
N LEU A 78 -7.40 -28.01 4.82
CA LEU A 78 -8.01 -29.23 5.36
C LEU A 78 -7.16 -29.84 6.49
N GLU A 79 -5.83 -29.85 6.37
CA GLU A 79 -4.95 -30.35 7.43
C GLU A 79 -5.00 -29.46 8.69
N ALA A 80 -5.05 -28.15 8.53
CA ALA A 80 -5.21 -27.22 9.66
C ALA A 80 -6.60 -27.34 10.31
N VAL A 81 -7.65 -27.51 9.51
CA VAL A 81 -9.02 -27.70 9.99
C VAL A 81 -9.15 -29.00 10.78
N LYS A 82 -8.61 -30.12 10.27
CA LYS A 82 -8.62 -31.40 11.01
C LYS A 82 -7.95 -31.26 12.37
N ALA A 83 -6.76 -30.66 12.41
CA ALA A 83 -6.03 -30.42 13.65
C ALA A 83 -6.84 -29.54 14.64
N ALA A 84 -7.55 -28.53 14.14
CA ALA A 84 -8.40 -27.67 14.95
C ALA A 84 -9.61 -28.42 15.52
N VAL A 85 -10.31 -29.21 14.70
CA VAL A 85 -11.49 -29.97 15.11
C VAL A 85 -11.13 -30.99 16.20
N GLU A 86 -10.00 -31.66 16.05
CA GLU A 86 -9.49 -32.65 17.00
C GLU A 86 -9.02 -32.00 18.32
N ALA A 87 -8.23 -30.93 18.24
CA ALA A 87 -7.64 -30.30 19.42
C ALA A 87 -8.65 -29.45 20.23
N PHE A 88 -9.66 -28.88 19.57
CA PHE A 88 -10.54 -27.87 20.17
C PHE A 88 -12.02 -28.29 20.11
N PRO A 89 -12.47 -29.21 20.99
CA PRO A 89 -13.85 -29.69 21.00
C PRO A 89 -14.88 -28.59 21.32
N GLU A 90 -14.46 -27.54 22.04
CA GLU A 90 -15.33 -26.41 22.40
C GLU A 90 -15.42 -25.33 21.32
N ALA A 91 -14.65 -25.43 20.22
CA ALA A 91 -14.70 -24.46 19.14
C ALA A 91 -16.03 -24.54 18.38
N THR A 92 -16.81 -23.46 18.42
CA THR A 92 -18.12 -23.36 17.76
C THR A 92 -18.03 -22.90 16.31
N HIS A 93 -17.01 -22.09 15.99
CA HIS A 93 -16.80 -21.47 14.70
C HIS A 93 -15.36 -21.65 14.27
N PHE A 94 -15.13 -21.79 12.98
CA PHE A 94 -13.83 -21.96 12.35
C PHE A 94 -13.64 -20.82 11.36
N TYR A 95 -12.61 -20.01 11.58
CA TYR A 95 -12.39 -18.78 10.82
C TYR A 95 -11.09 -18.89 10.04
N MET A 96 -11.18 -18.92 8.71
CA MET A 96 -10.04 -18.94 7.81
C MET A 96 -9.32 -17.58 7.73
N LEU A 97 -8.02 -17.57 8.03
CA LEU A 97 -7.15 -16.38 8.00
C LEU A 97 -5.79 -16.68 7.35
N SER A 98 -5.13 -15.62 6.90
CA SER A 98 -3.70 -15.64 6.55
C SER A 98 -2.90 -14.77 7.50
N GLY A 99 -1.58 -14.93 7.52
CA GLY A 99 -0.68 -14.03 8.29
C GLY A 99 -0.76 -12.54 7.91
N ASP A 100 -1.31 -12.22 6.73
CA ASP A 100 -1.54 -10.84 6.28
C ASP A 100 -2.91 -10.27 6.72
N CYS A 101 -3.72 -11.03 7.49
CA CYS A 101 -5.00 -10.59 8.03
C CYS A 101 -4.83 -9.99 9.43
N MET A 102 -5.60 -8.95 9.76
CA MET A 102 -5.69 -8.40 11.11
C MET A 102 -7.15 -8.16 11.49
N GLN A 103 -7.46 -8.32 12.77
CA GLN A 103 -8.75 -7.99 13.34
C GLN A 103 -9.03 -6.49 13.24
N ILE A 104 -10.30 -6.12 13.00
CA ILE A 104 -10.75 -4.72 12.94
C ILE A 104 -11.90 -4.44 13.92
N LYS A 105 -12.27 -5.45 14.72
CA LYS A 105 -13.23 -5.40 15.83
C LYS A 105 -12.60 -6.00 17.10
N THR A 106 -13.27 -5.86 18.23
CA THR A 106 -12.92 -6.55 19.48
C THR A 106 -13.34 -8.03 19.41
N ALA A 107 -12.73 -8.88 20.24
CA ALA A 107 -13.18 -10.26 20.41
C ALA A 107 -14.62 -10.32 20.93
N GLU A 108 -14.96 -9.47 21.90
CA GLU A 108 -16.33 -9.32 22.43
C GLU A 108 -17.36 -9.07 21.31
N PHE A 109 -17.05 -8.15 20.39
CA PHE A 109 -17.91 -7.88 19.24
C PHE A 109 -18.01 -9.10 18.31
N ALA A 110 -16.88 -9.76 18.01
CA ALA A 110 -16.85 -10.93 17.15
C ALA A 110 -17.67 -12.09 17.73
N HIS A 111 -17.54 -12.37 19.03
CA HIS A 111 -18.32 -13.41 19.71
C HIS A 111 -19.80 -13.09 19.71
N ALA A 112 -20.20 -11.86 20.08
CA ALA A 112 -21.59 -11.42 20.06
C ALA A 112 -22.19 -11.47 18.64
N PHE A 113 -21.41 -11.08 17.62
CA PHE A 113 -21.84 -11.14 16.22
C PHE A 113 -22.10 -12.58 15.77
N LEU A 114 -21.22 -13.53 16.10
CA LEU A 114 -21.37 -14.93 15.72
C LEU A 114 -22.45 -15.64 16.54
N ASP A 115 -22.63 -15.29 17.82
CA ASP A 115 -23.72 -15.82 18.64
C ASP A 115 -25.11 -15.30 18.21
N ALA A 116 -25.19 -14.17 17.51
CA ALA A 116 -26.46 -13.56 17.14
C ALA A 116 -27.24 -14.36 16.08
N THR A 117 -26.55 -15.10 15.20
CA THR A 117 -27.19 -15.87 14.13
C THR A 117 -26.47 -17.17 13.83
N ASP A 118 -27.23 -18.25 13.77
CA ASP A 118 -26.73 -19.59 13.47
C ASP A 118 -26.59 -19.81 11.94
N VAL A 119 -25.56 -19.19 11.34
CA VAL A 119 -25.31 -19.21 9.90
C VAL A 119 -23.83 -19.33 9.57
N ASP A 120 -23.53 -19.88 8.40
CA ASP A 120 -22.19 -19.93 7.81
C ASP A 120 -21.93 -18.72 6.92
N TYR A 121 -20.76 -18.08 7.09
CA TYR A 121 -20.34 -16.94 6.28
C TYR A 121 -19.31 -17.38 5.23
N ILE A 122 -19.79 -17.60 4.02
CA ILE A 122 -18.97 -17.99 2.88
C ILE A 122 -19.58 -17.43 1.60
N GLU A 123 -18.78 -16.77 0.77
CA GLU A 123 -19.22 -16.41 -0.58
C GLU A 123 -19.43 -17.68 -1.40
N SER A 124 -20.66 -17.92 -1.87
CA SER A 124 -21.02 -19.05 -2.73
C SER A 124 -21.95 -18.57 -3.84
N PHE A 125 -21.37 -18.13 -4.95
CA PHE A 125 -22.08 -17.77 -6.17
C PHE A 125 -22.03 -18.92 -7.17
N ASP A 126 -23.06 -19.06 -8.01
CA ASP A 126 -23.05 -20.09 -9.05
C ASP A 126 -21.86 -19.87 -9.99
N PHE A 127 -21.05 -20.91 -10.20
CA PHE A 127 -19.80 -20.79 -10.96
C PHE A 127 -20.04 -20.34 -12.40
N PHE A 128 -21.10 -20.83 -13.05
CA PHE A 128 -21.36 -20.59 -14.47
C PHE A 128 -22.23 -19.35 -14.69
N ALA A 129 -23.28 -19.18 -13.89
CA ALA A 129 -24.26 -18.13 -14.04
C ALA A 129 -23.85 -16.78 -13.43
N SER A 130 -22.91 -16.75 -12.48
CA SER A 130 -22.49 -15.50 -11.85
C SER A 130 -21.38 -14.76 -12.60
N ASP A 131 -21.34 -13.42 -12.42
CA ASP A 131 -20.28 -12.53 -12.90
C ASP A 131 -19.13 -12.36 -11.89
N TRP A 132 -18.93 -13.33 -11.00
CA TRP A 132 -17.85 -13.26 -10.01
C TRP A 132 -16.47 -13.29 -10.70
N ILE A 133 -16.29 -14.16 -11.71
CA ILE A 133 -15.12 -14.14 -12.59
C ILE A 133 -15.36 -13.10 -13.70
N LYS A 134 -14.72 -11.94 -13.59
CA LYS A 134 -14.85 -10.84 -14.57
C LYS A 134 -13.89 -10.95 -15.74
N THR A 135 -12.74 -11.58 -15.54
CA THR A 135 -11.64 -11.62 -16.51
C THR A 135 -10.90 -12.96 -16.46
N GLY A 136 -10.36 -13.39 -17.60
CA GLY A 136 -9.60 -14.63 -17.73
C GLY A 136 -10.46 -15.84 -18.03
N ILE A 137 -9.86 -17.02 -17.93
CA ILE A 137 -10.52 -18.30 -18.22
C ILE A 137 -11.50 -18.67 -17.08
N LYS A 138 -12.67 -19.21 -17.44
CA LYS A 138 -13.80 -19.48 -16.52
C LYS A 138 -14.10 -20.97 -16.46
N GLU A 139 -14.78 -21.49 -17.48
CA GLU A 139 -15.11 -22.93 -17.55
C GLU A 139 -13.84 -23.79 -17.61
N GLU A 140 -12.82 -23.29 -18.28
CA GLU A 140 -11.53 -23.96 -18.45
C GLU A 140 -10.80 -24.24 -17.14
N ARG A 141 -11.12 -23.51 -16.06
CA ARG A 141 -10.59 -23.80 -14.72
C ARG A 141 -10.99 -25.20 -14.25
N LEU A 142 -12.17 -25.64 -14.66
CA LEU A 142 -12.83 -26.88 -14.24
C LEU A 142 -12.62 -28.01 -15.25
N ILE A 143 -12.84 -27.74 -16.54
CA ILE A 143 -12.87 -28.79 -17.57
C ILE A 143 -11.48 -29.26 -18.04
N TYR A 144 -10.43 -28.47 -17.81
CA TYR A 144 -9.05 -28.86 -18.08
C TYR A 144 -8.30 -29.20 -16.79
N ARG A 145 -7.24 -30.00 -16.93
CA ARG A 145 -6.39 -30.43 -15.81
C ARG A 145 -5.17 -29.52 -15.74
N HIS A 146 -5.03 -28.82 -14.63
CA HIS A 146 -3.96 -27.84 -14.39
C HIS A 146 -2.88 -28.46 -13.51
N PHE A 147 -1.93 -29.18 -14.13
CA PHE A 147 -0.86 -29.91 -13.43
C PHE A 147 0.34 -29.05 -13.04
N PHE A 148 0.53 -27.92 -13.72
CA PHE A 148 1.66 -27.03 -13.53
C PHE A 148 1.21 -25.75 -12.82
N ASN A 149 2.12 -25.10 -12.09
CA ASN A 149 1.80 -23.82 -11.47
C ASN A 149 1.96 -22.68 -12.47
N GLU A 150 0.93 -21.83 -12.60
CA GLU A 150 0.93 -20.71 -13.54
C GLU A 150 2.05 -19.68 -13.23
N ARG A 151 2.36 -19.43 -11.95
CA ARG A 151 3.37 -18.43 -11.55
C ARG A 151 4.81 -18.92 -11.64
N THR A 152 5.07 -20.19 -11.37
CA THR A 152 6.45 -20.73 -11.39
C THR A 152 6.81 -21.46 -12.67
N GLN A 153 5.82 -21.99 -13.38
CA GLN A 153 6.00 -22.80 -14.59
C GLN A 153 5.03 -22.35 -15.71
N SER A 154 4.91 -21.03 -15.91
CA SER A 154 3.96 -20.42 -16.86
C SER A 154 3.99 -21.05 -18.25
N TRP A 155 5.18 -21.28 -18.81
CA TRP A 155 5.32 -21.89 -20.14
C TRP A 155 4.70 -23.29 -20.22
N LEU A 156 4.94 -24.14 -19.21
CA LEU A 156 4.36 -25.49 -19.14
C LEU A 156 2.86 -25.44 -18.88
N PHE A 157 2.40 -24.51 -18.04
CA PHE A 157 0.98 -24.28 -17.77
C PHE A 157 0.22 -23.99 -19.07
N TYR A 158 0.64 -22.95 -19.80
CA TYR A 158 -0.03 -22.55 -21.04
C TYR A 158 0.14 -23.59 -22.17
N ARG A 159 1.30 -24.25 -22.29
CA ARG A 159 1.49 -25.35 -23.26
C ARG A 159 0.57 -26.54 -22.98
N SER A 160 0.45 -26.94 -21.71
CA SER A 160 -0.44 -28.04 -21.30
C SER A 160 -1.90 -27.69 -21.52
N PHE A 161 -2.29 -26.44 -21.26
CA PHE A 161 -3.62 -25.92 -21.54
C PHE A 161 -3.95 -25.96 -23.04
N GLU A 162 -3.09 -25.38 -23.89
CA GLU A 162 -3.31 -25.37 -25.35
C GLU A 162 -3.29 -26.77 -25.96
N LEU A 163 -2.46 -27.69 -25.44
CA LEU A 163 -2.46 -29.08 -25.89
C LEU A 163 -3.77 -29.79 -25.54
N GLN A 164 -4.28 -29.63 -24.31
CA GLN A 164 -5.57 -30.22 -23.92
C GLN A 164 -6.71 -29.66 -24.77
N LYS A 165 -6.67 -28.36 -25.09
CA LYS A 165 -7.63 -27.70 -25.98
C LYS A 165 -7.56 -28.22 -27.41
N ALA A 166 -6.36 -28.34 -27.98
CA ALA A 166 -6.16 -28.85 -29.35
C ALA A 166 -6.59 -30.32 -29.49
N LEU A 167 -6.43 -31.12 -28.44
CA LEU A 167 -6.79 -32.54 -28.41
C LEU A 167 -8.21 -32.81 -27.87
N GLY A 168 -8.96 -31.79 -27.46
CA GLY A 168 -10.29 -31.95 -26.88
C GLY A 168 -10.32 -32.74 -25.56
N LEU A 169 -9.24 -32.72 -24.77
CA LEU A 169 -9.09 -33.51 -23.53
C LEU A 169 -9.79 -32.86 -22.33
N THR A 170 -11.09 -32.66 -22.43
CA THR A 170 -11.92 -32.11 -21.35
C THR A 170 -12.27 -33.19 -20.30
N ARG A 171 -12.82 -32.75 -19.17
CA ARG A 171 -13.48 -33.61 -18.18
C ARG A 171 -14.81 -33.01 -17.76
N ALA A 172 -15.76 -33.86 -17.41
CA ALA A 172 -17.00 -33.43 -16.80
C ALA A 172 -16.80 -33.06 -15.33
N VAL A 173 -17.58 -32.09 -14.87
CA VAL A 173 -17.86 -31.86 -13.45
C VAL A 173 -18.73 -33.04 -12.94
N PRO A 174 -18.54 -33.52 -11.70
CA PRO A 174 -19.45 -34.53 -11.12
C PRO A 174 -20.91 -34.07 -11.19
N GLU A 175 -21.79 -34.88 -11.79
CA GLU A 175 -23.14 -34.49 -12.21
C GLU A 175 -24.05 -34.03 -11.05
N ASP A 176 -23.79 -34.54 -9.84
CA ASP A 176 -24.56 -34.26 -8.64
C ASP A 176 -24.04 -33.05 -7.84
N ILE A 177 -23.00 -32.38 -8.34
CA ILE A 177 -22.35 -31.25 -7.68
C ILE A 177 -22.60 -29.96 -8.46
N GLN A 178 -23.32 -29.03 -7.84
CA GLN A 178 -23.40 -27.66 -8.33
C GLN A 178 -22.12 -26.91 -7.97
N MET A 179 -21.35 -26.52 -8.97
CA MET A 179 -20.10 -25.78 -8.78
C MET A 179 -20.39 -24.35 -8.34
N MET A 180 -19.74 -23.95 -7.26
CA MET A 180 -19.84 -22.60 -6.70
C MET A 180 -18.47 -21.92 -6.68
N ILE A 181 -18.47 -20.59 -6.61
CA ILE A 181 -17.27 -19.76 -6.54
C ILE A 181 -17.44 -18.62 -5.53
N GLY A 182 -16.33 -18.18 -4.95
CA GLY A 182 -16.29 -17.05 -4.03
C GLY A 182 -14.91 -16.81 -3.45
N SER A 183 -14.81 -15.88 -2.52
CA SER A 183 -13.56 -15.63 -1.80
C SER A 183 -13.06 -16.86 -1.03
N GLN A 184 -11.73 -17.06 -0.99
CA GLN A 184 -11.05 -18.05 -0.13
C GLN A 184 -11.38 -17.90 1.37
N TRP A 185 -11.75 -16.69 1.83
CA TRP A 185 -11.99 -16.40 3.24
C TRP A 185 -13.42 -16.71 3.65
N TRP A 186 -13.58 -17.49 4.71
CA TRP A 186 -14.86 -17.91 5.27
C TRP A 186 -14.81 -18.01 6.79
N CYS A 187 -15.98 -18.00 7.41
CA CYS A 187 -16.19 -18.38 8.81
C CYS A 187 -17.35 -19.38 8.86
N LEU A 188 -17.06 -20.61 9.25
CA LEU A 188 -17.99 -21.73 9.21
C LEU A 188 -18.25 -22.26 10.61
N ARG A 189 -19.45 -22.76 10.85
CA ARG A 189 -19.84 -23.40 12.11
C ARG A 189 -19.19 -24.78 12.22
N ARG A 190 -19.04 -25.28 13.45
CA ARG A 190 -18.43 -26.59 13.73
C ARG A 190 -19.08 -27.72 12.94
N HIS A 191 -20.41 -27.81 12.98
CA HIS A 191 -21.14 -28.88 12.29
C HIS A 191 -20.92 -28.84 10.77
N THR A 192 -20.83 -27.64 10.18
CA THR A 192 -20.55 -27.45 8.75
C THR A 192 -19.15 -27.93 8.41
N VAL A 193 -18.17 -27.60 9.24
CA VAL A 193 -16.79 -28.08 9.08
C VAL A 193 -16.71 -29.60 9.19
N GLU A 194 -17.37 -30.19 10.18
CA GLU A 194 -17.43 -31.65 10.35
C GLU A 194 -18.10 -32.33 9.14
N ALA A 195 -19.18 -31.76 8.62
CA ALA A 195 -19.85 -32.24 7.40
C ALA A 195 -18.94 -32.13 6.16
N VAL A 196 -18.18 -31.04 6.01
CA VAL A 196 -17.18 -30.90 4.95
C VAL A 196 -16.09 -31.96 5.06
N LEU A 197 -15.61 -32.25 6.27
CA LEU A 197 -14.60 -33.30 6.50
C LEU A 197 -15.16 -34.71 6.22
N ALA A 198 -16.41 -34.98 6.60
CA ALA A 198 -17.11 -36.22 6.28
C ALA A 198 -17.26 -36.38 4.76
N PHE A 199 -17.71 -35.33 4.07
CA PHE A 199 -17.82 -35.30 2.61
C PHE A 199 -16.48 -35.60 1.92
N CYS A 200 -15.37 -35.02 2.41
CA CYS A 200 -14.04 -35.30 1.87
C CYS A 200 -13.65 -36.79 1.95
N THR A 201 -14.18 -37.52 2.93
CA THR A 201 -13.98 -38.97 3.10
C THR A 201 -14.91 -39.77 2.21
N GLU A 202 -16.18 -39.37 2.11
CA GLU A 202 -17.22 -40.08 1.37
C GLU A 202 -17.14 -39.90 -0.15
N ARG A 203 -16.61 -38.75 -0.62
CA ARG A 203 -16.56 -38.37 -2.05
C ARG A 203 -15.12 -38.22 -2.58
N PRO A 204 -14.32 -39.30 -2.63
CA PRO A 204 -12.95 -39.25 -3.14
C PRO A 204 -12.87 -38.89 -4.63
N ASP A 205 -13.95 -39.09 -5.39
CA ASP A 205 -14.12 -38.66 -6.77
C ASP A 205 -14.07 -37.12 -6.89
N VAL A 206 -14.79 -36.41 -6.03
CA VAL A 206 -14.80 -34.93 -5.97
C VAL A 206 -13.43 -34.41 -5.53
N MET A 207 -12.79 -35.07 -4.55
CA MET A 207 -11.43 -34.75 -4.15
C MET A 207 -10.43 -34.91 -5.30
N ARG A 208 -10.57 -35.97 -6.12
CA ARG A 208 -9.74 -36.18 -7.31
C ARG A 208 -9.99 -35.11 -8.37
N PHE A 209 -11.24 -34.64 -8.51
CA PHE A 209 -11.58 -33.56 -9.41
C PHE A 209 -10.84 -32.27 -9.02
N PHE A 210 -10.97 -31.81 -7.78
CA PHE A 210 -10.35 -30.53 -7.37
C PHE A 210 -8.81 -30.56 -7.31
N ARG A 211 -8.18 -31.73 -7.21
CA ARG A 211 -6.71 -31.88 -7.23
C ARG A 211 -6.01 -31.28 -8.44
N THR A 212 -6.72 -31.17 -9.56
CA THR A 212 -6.20 -30.63 -10.83
C THR A 212 -7.05 -29.47 -11.35
N THR A 213 -7.92 -28.90 -10.52
CA THR A 213 -8.65 -27.65 -10.80
C THR A 213 -7.72 -26.47 -10.54
N TRP A 214 -7.82 -25.41 -11.35
CA TRP A 214 -7.07 -24.18 -11.14
C TRP A 214 -7.80 -23.23 -10.19
N ILE A 215 -7.07 -22.67 -9.22
CA ILE A 215 -7.57 -21.82 -8.13
C ILE A 215 -8.72 -22.52 -7.37
N PRO A 216 -8.49 -23.76 -6.88
CA PRO A 216 -9.53 -24.51 -6.18
C PRO A 216 -9.87 -23.92 -4.80
N ASP A 217 -9.01 -23.06 -4.25
CA ASP A 217 -9.22 -22.35 -2.99
C ASP A 217 -10.39 -21.35 -3.03
N GLU A 218 -10.83 -20.95 -4.22
CA GLU A 218 -12.00 -20.08 -4.45
C GLU A 218 -13.27 -20.84 -4.88
N THR A 219 -13.20 -22.17 -5.04
CA THR A 219 -14.36 -22.97 -5.48
C THR A 219 -14.66 -24.21 -4.62
N PHE A 220 -13.65 -24.83 -3.99
CA PHE A 220 -13.79 -26.08 -3.26
C PHE A 220 -14.73 -25.97 -2.06
N PHE A 221 -14.42 -25.09 -1.11
CA PHE A 221 -15.23 -24.93 0.10
C PHE A 221 -16.61 -24.37 -0.23
N GLN A 222 -16.68 -23.46 -1.21
CA GLN A 222 -17.90 -22.83 -1.68
C GLN A 222 -18.86 -23.88 -2.25
N THR A 223 -18.32 -24.80 -3.04
CA THR A 223 -19.08 -25.92 -3.64
C THR A 223 -19.55 -26.90 -2.58
N ILE A 224 -18.65 -27.36 -1.70
CA ILE A 224 -18.99 -28.39 -0.71
C ILE A 224 -19.93 -27.85 0.36
N VAL A 225 -19.69 -26.65 0.89
CA VAL A 225 -20.58 -26.04 1.89
C VAL A 225 -21.97 -25.85 1.30
N ARG A 226 -22.10 -25.37 0.06
CA ARG A 226 -23.40 -25.24 -0.61
C ARG A 226 -24.09 -26.59 -0.84
N HIS A 227 -23.32 -27.67 -1.00
CA HIS A 227 -23.85 -29.02 -1.19
C HIS A 227 -24.34 -29.65 0.12
N VAL A 228 -23.65 -29.41 1.25
CA VAL A 228 -23.96 -30.06 2.54
C VAL A 228 -24.78 -29.20 3.50
N VAL A 229 -24.89 -27.89 3.27
CA VAL A 229 -25.60 -26.95 4.16
C VAL A 229 -26.81 -26.34 3.43
N PRO A 230 -28.00 -26.28 4.08
CA PRO A 230 -29.16 -25.61 3.53
C PRO A 230 -28.91 -24.12 3.24
N GLU A 231 -29.40 -23.62 2.09
CA GLU A 231 -29.17 -22.23 1.66
C GLU A 231 -29.58 -21.16 2.70
N LYS A 232 -30.67 -21.40 3.45
CA LYS A 232 -31.15 -20.47 4.49
C LYS A 232 -30.12 -20.21 5.61
N GLU A 233 -29.21 -21.16 5.81
CA GLU A 233 -28.16 -21.13 6.82
C GLU A 233 -26.83 -20.60 6.28
N ILE A 234 -26.80 -20.17 5.01
CA ILE A 234 -25.62 -19.58 4.39
C ILE A 234 -25.85 -18.07 4.23
N ARG A 235 -24.86 -17.29 4.64
CA ARG A 235 -24.73 -15.88 4.28
C ARG A 235 -23.63 -15.76 3.23
N THR A 236 -24.03 -15.39 2.01
CA THR A 236 -23.17 -15.25 0.83
C THR A 236 -22.26 -14.02 0.94
N ARG A 237 -21.39 -14.00 1.94
CA ARG A 237 -20.38 -12.96 2.20
C ARG A 237 -19.25 -13.52 3.04
N THR A 238 -18.09 -12.88 2.93
CA THR A 238 -16.96 -13.07 3.86
C THR A 238 -17.09 -12.12 5.06
N LEU A 239 -16.48 -12.50 6.19
CA LEU A 239 -16.28 -11.64 7.37
C LEU A 239 -14.91 -10.94 7.38
N THR A 240 -14.08 -11.20 6.38
CA THR A 240 -12.79 -10.54 6.14
C THR A 240 -12.94 -9.49 5.04
N PHE A 241 -12.78 -8.22 5.41
CA PHE A 241 -12.79 -7.09 4.50
C PHE A 241 -11.60 -7.14 3.55
N LEU A 242 -11.89 -7.05 2.27
CA LEU A 242 -10.91 -7.07 1.20
C LEU A 242 -11.37 -6.14 0.08
N MET A 243 -10.39 -5.48 -0.52
CA MET A 243 -10.57 -4.62 -1.67
C MET A 243 -9.60 -5.04 -2.77
N PHE A 244 -10.06 -4.89 -4.01
CA PHE A 244 -9.23 -5.09 -5.19
C PHE A 244 -9.15 -3.79 -5.98
N THR A 245 -8.01 -3.56 -6.60
CA THR A 245 -7.86 -2.53 -7.63
C THR A 245 -8.69 -2.92 -8.85
N ASP A 246 -8.90 -1.96 -9.77
CA ASP A 246 -9.59 -2.26 -11.04
C ASP A 246 -8.82 -3.25 -11.93
N TYR A 247 -7.55 -3.51 -11.63
CA TYR A 247 -6.71 -4.52 -12.28
C TYR A 247 -6.76 -5.89 -11.58
N GLY A 248 -7.65 -6.08 -10.60
CA GLY A 248 -7.80 -7.34 -9.88
C GLY A 248 -6.71 -7.63 -8.84
N MET A 249 -5.88 -6.64 -8.48
CA MET A 249 -4.83 -6.81 -7.46
C MET A 249 -5.38 -6.46 -6.07
N PRO A 250 -5.09 -7.24 -5.01
CA PRO A 250 -5.55 -6.90 -3.67
C PRO A 250 -4.93 -5.59 -3.19
N VAL A 251 -5.74 -4.74 -2.56
CA VAL A 251 -5.30 -3.48 -1.94
C VAL A 251 -4.61 -3.77 -0.61
N THR A 252 -3.51 -3.07 -0.35
CA THR A 252 -2.77 -3.12 0.90
C THR A 252 -3.11 -1.92 1.77
N PHE A 253 -3.43 -2.15 3.05
CA PHE A 253 -3.73 -1.13 4.05
C PHE A 253 -2.49 -0.69 4.83
N TYR A 254 -2.43 0.60 5.18
CA TYR A 254 -1.31 1.27 5.87
C TYR A 254 -1.80 2.04 7.10
N ASN A 255 -0.89 2.67 7.86
CA ASN A 255 -1.16 3.35 9.14
C ASN A 255 -2.38 4.29 9.14
N ASP A 256 -2.60 4.99 8.03
CA ASP A 256 -3.70 5.93 7.80
C ASP A 256 -5.09 5.27 7.61
N HIS A 257 -5.18 3.94 7.56
CA HIS A 257 -6.43 3.23 7.27
C HIS A 257 -7.18 2.73 8.52
N TYR A 258 -6.73 3.04 9.75
CA TYR A 258 -7.35 2.51 10.98
C TYR A 258 -8.86 2.81 11.06
N ASP A 259 -9.27 4.07 10.95
CA ASP A 259 -10.68 4.47 11.10
C ASP A 259 -11.55 3.93 9.97
N LEU A 260 -11.00 3.89 8.74
CA LEU A 260 -11.66 3.26 7.59
C LEU A 260 -12.01 1.81 7.92
N LEU A 261 -11.04 1.04 8.44
CA LEU A 261 -11.22 -0.37 8.75
C LEU A 261 -12.25 -0.56 9.87
N LEU A 262 -12.19 0.23 10.93
CA LEU A 262 -13.14 0.14 12.05
C LEU A 262 -14.59 0.48 11.63
N ALA A 263 -14.78 1.29 10.59
CA ALA A 263 -16.09 1.65 10.07
C ALA A 263 -16.74 0.55 9.18
N GLN A 264 -16.01 -0.52 8.83
CA GLN A 264 -16.56 -1.61 8.02
C GLN A 264 -17.30 -2.64 8.89
N ASP A 265 -18.34 -3.26 8.34
CA ASP A 265 -19.11 -4.37 8.92
C ASP A 265 -18.40 -5.71 8.73
N PHE A 266 -17.12 -5.79 9.07
CA PHE A 266 -16.32 -7.01 8.94
C PHE A 266 -15.56 -7.22 10.26
N LEU A 267 -15.16 -8.46 10.54
CA LEU A 267 -14.41 -8.80 11.75
C LEU A 267 -12.91 -8.65 11.55
N PHE A 268 -12.42 -8.95 10.35
CA PHE A 268 -11.02 -8.86 9.95
C PHE A 268 -10.85 -8.05 8.67
N ALA A 269 -9.62 -7.64 8.36
CA ALA A 269 -9.25 -7.03 7.09
C ALA A 269 -7.99 -7.66 6.49
N ARG A 270 -7.92 -7.65 5.16
CA ARG A 270 -6.81 -8.13 4.35
C ARG A 270 -6.62 -7.23 3.12
N LYS A 271 -5.40 -6.78 2.78
CA LYS A 271 -4.09 -7.15 3.34
C LYS A 271 -3.46 -6.00 4.12
N ILE A 272 -3.00 -6.24 5.33
CA ILE A 272 -2.25 -5.21 6.09
C ILE A 272 -0.79 -5.22 5.63
N SER A 273 -0.22 -4.03 5.39
CA SER A 273 1.20 -3.91 5.01
C SER A 273 2.12 -4.45 6.11
N ALA A 274 3.24 -5.05 5.72
CA ALA A 274 4.27 -5.46 6.66
C ALA A 274 4.79 -4.26 7.47
N ASP A 275 4.92 -3.11 6.81
CA ASP A 275 5.49 -1.86 7.33
C ASP A 275 4.48 -0.98 8.09
N ALA A 276 3.20 -1.39 8.16
CA ALA A 276 2.17 -0.65 8.87
C ALA A 276 2.21 -0.94 10.38
N LEU A 277 3.34 -0.63 11.02
CA LEU A 277 3.62 -0.97 12.42
C LEU A 277 2.59 -0.37 13.39
N GLU A 278 2.25 0.91 13.21
CA GLU A 278 1.26 1.59 14.05
C GLU A 278 -0.14 0.99 13.86
N LEU A 279 -0.54 0.72 12.62
CA LEU A 279 -1.84 0.07 12.36
C LEU A 279 -1.90 -1.29 13.04
N LYS A 280 -0.86 -2.11 12.88
CA LYS A 280 -0.78 -3.44 13.48
C LYS A 280 -0.82 -3.38 15.00
N GLN A 281 -0.13 -2.42 15.61
CA GLN A 281 -0.16 -2.21 17.04
C GLN A 281 -1.57 -1.82 17.50
N ARG A 282 -2.18 -0.79 16.90
CA ARG A 282 -3.51 -0.28 17.29
C ARG A 282 -4.63 -1.31 17.11
N LEU A 283 -4.66 -2.01 15.98
CA LEU A 283 -5.59 -3.13 15.74
C LEU A 283 -5.28 -4.28 16.71
N GLY A 284 -4.00 -4.46 17.00
CA GLY A 284 -3.53 -5.40 17.99
C GLY A 284 -4.12 -5.19 19.38
N GLU A 285 -3.99 -3.98 19.90
CA GLU A 285 -4.53 -3.59 21.20
C GLU A 285 -6.06 -3.58 21.21
N LEU A 286 -6.70 -3.39 20.04
CA LEU A 286 -8.15 -3.39 19.93
C LEU A 286 -8.78 -4.75 20.27
N TRP A 287 -8.15 -5.88 19.91
CA TRP A 287 -8.78 -7.21 20.05
C TRP A 287 -9.25 -7.52 21.47
N THR A 288 -8.45 -7.16 22.46
CA THR A 288 -8.68 -7.48 23.88
C THR A 288 -9.50 -6.41 24.61
N LYS A 289 -9.87 -5.31 23.95
CA LYS A 289 -10.73 -4.28 24.57
C LYS A 289 -12.17 -4.77 24.68
N THR A 290 -12.87 -4.25 25.69
CA THR A 290 -14.30 -4.49 25.91
C THR A 290 -15.06 -3.15 25.94
N GLY A 291 -16.37 -3.19 25.71
CA GLY A 291 -17.24 -2.02 25.73
C GLY A 291 -17.01 -1.02 24.59
N VAL A 292 -16.30 -1.42 23.52
CA VAL A 292 -16.04 -0.56 22.36
C VAL A 292 -17.26 -0.55 21.44
N THR A 293 -17.78 0.64 21.15
CA THR A 293 -18.86 0.82 20.17
C THR A 293 -18.27 1.13 18.80
N PHE A 294 -18.74 0.44 17.75
CA PHE A 294 -18.28 0.64 16.38
C PHE A 294 -19.36 1.33 15.54
N PRO A 295 -19.14 2.56 15.02
CA PRO A 295 -20.03 3.18 14.05
C PRO A 295 -19.81 2.53 12.68
N ILE A 296 -20.69 1.61 12.30
CA ILE A 296 -20.61 0.87 11.03
C ILE A 296 -21.26 1.70 9.92
N SER A 297 -20.47 2.14 8.93
CA SER A 297 -20.95 2.87 7.75
C SER A 297 -20.92 2.05 6.46
N ASN A 298 -20.02 1.05 6.36
CA ASN A 298 -19.84 0.21 5.16
C ASN A 298 -19.47 0.95 3.86
N GLU A 299 -18.99 2.19 3.96
CA GLU A 299 -18.73 3.03 2.78
C GLU A 299 -17.37 2.75 2.11
N GLY A 300 -16.53 1.86 2.67
CA GLY A 300 -15.12 1.74 2.28
C GLY A 300 -14.91 1.39 0.80
N ARG A 301 -15.73 0.48 0.24
CA ARG A 301 -15.66 0.10 -1.19
C ARG A 301 -16.07 1.24 -2.12
N SER A 302 -17.16 1.93 -1.79
CA SER A 302 -17.70 3.05 -2.57
C SER A 302 -16.74 4.24 -2.56
N LEU A 303 -16.16 4.52 -1.40
CA LEU A 303 -15.20 5.59 -1.18
C LEU A 303 -13.88 5.34 -1.92
N TYR A 304 -13.37 4.11 -1.87
CA TYR A 304 -12.21 3.71 -2.67
C TYR A 304 -12.46 3.91 -4.17
N LYS A 305 -13.58 3.40 -4.69
CA LYS A 305 -13.97 3.54 -6.10
C LYS A 305 -14.14 5.01 -6.52
N PHE A 306 -14.72 5.84 -5.64
CA PHE A 306 -14.86 7.27 -5.88
C PHE A 306 -13.49 7.95 -6.01
N LEU A 307 -12.57 7.69 -5.09
CA LEU A 307 -11.25 8.33 -5.09
C LEU A 307 -10.34 7.83 -6.21
N THR A 308 -10.35 6.53 -6.52
CA THR A 308 -9.60 6.00 -7.67
C THR A 308 -10.15 6.55 -8.98
N GLY A 309 -11.49 6.65 -9.11
CA GLY A 309 -12.14 7.25 -10.27
C GLY A 309 -11.82 8.74 -10.46
N ARG A 310 -11.81 9.52 -9.37
CA ARG A 310 -11.45 10.95 -9.41
C ARG A 310 -9.96 11.19 -9.70
N GLY A 311 -9.09 10.30 -9.23
CA GLY A 311 -7.66 10.31 -9.57
C GLY A 311 -7.38 10.14 -11.07
N ARG A 312 -8.24 9.43 -11.81
CA ARG A 312 -8.13 9.23 -13.26
C ARG A 312 -8.51 10.45 -14.11
N ILE A 313 -9.35 11.34 -13.60
CA ILE A 313 -9.89 12.50 -14.35
C ILE A 313 -9.09 13.77 -14.02
N GLY A 314 -7.94 13.66 -13.34
CA GLY A 314 -7.09 14.81 -12.99
C GLY A 314 -7.74 15.83 -12.02
N ARG A 315 -8.97 15.57 -11.55
CA ARG A 315 -9.70 16.42 -10.60
C ARG A 315 -9.44 15.93 -9.17
N ARG A 316 -8.30 16.33 -8.59
CA ARG A 316 -8.04 16.22 -7.15
C ARG A 316 -8.70 17.40 -6.44
N PHE A 317 -9.94 17.23 -5.98
CA PHE A 317 -10.55 18.15 -5.02
C PHE A 317 -10.58 17.51 -3.63
N ALA A 318 -9.97 18.23 -2.69
CA ALA A 318 -9.87 18.02 -1.23
C ALA A 318 -9.11 16.76 -0.74
N PRO A 319 -8.32 16.89 0.35
CA PRO A 319 -7.63 15.76 0.98
C PRO A 319 -8.64 14.72 1.48
N ARG A 320 -8.24 13.45 1.41
CA ARG A 320 -9.06 12.32 1.86
C ARG A 320 -9.34 12.51 3.35
N PHE A 321 -10.55 12.23 3.85
CA PHE A 321 -10.86 12.53 5.25
C PHE A 321 -9.99 11.75 6.28
N TRP A 322 -9.37 10.64 5.86
CA TRP A 322 -8.39 9.87 6.64
C TRP A 322 -6.94 10.31 6.44
N GLU A 323 -6.67 11.24 5.53
CA GLU A 323 -5.41 11.98 5.50
C GLU A 323 -5.43 13.02 6.63
N THR A 324 -5.47 12.55 7.87
CA THR A 324 -5.34 13.42 9.04
C THR A 324 -3.88 13.89 9.23
N GLU A 325 -2.98 13.52 8.31
CA GLU A 325 -1.53 13.72 8.48
C GLU A 325 -0.75 14.14 7.22
N SER A 326 -1.41 14.50 6.11
CA SER A 326 -0.70 14.94 4.88
C SER A 326 -0.32 16.43 4.87
N SER A 327 -0.71 17.21 5.89
CA SER A 327 -0.40 18.64 5.96
C SER A 327 0.88 18.91 6.74
N LEU A 328 1.62 19.93 6.31
CA LEU A 328 2.78 20.44 7.04
C LEU A 328 2.38 21.07 8.39
N GLY A 329 1.12 21.51 8.52
CA GLY A 329 0.56 22.16 9.71
C GLY A 329 0.49 23.68 9.57
N ARG A 330 -0.53 24.30 10.19
CA ARG A 330 -0.78 25.75 10.07
C ARG A 330 0.31 26.63 10.69
N GLU A 331 1.00 26.11 11.70
CA GLU A 331 2.05 26.84 12.43
C GLU A 331 3.39 26.88 11.67
N ARG A 332 3.53 26.10 10.58
CA ARG A 332 4.79 25.96 9.85
C ARG A 332 4.89 26.90 8.66
N THR A 333 6.10 27.40 8.41
CA THR A 333 6.46 28.22 7.27
C THR A 333 7.49 27.50 6.40
N LEU A 334 7.08 27.12 5.19
CA LEU A 334 7.98 26.58 4.16
C LEU A 334 8.42 27.69 3.22
N MET A 335 9.73 27.86 3.08
CA MET A 335 10.36 28.84 2.20
C MET A 335 11.03 28.11 1.04
N MET A 336 10.66 28.43 -0.20
CA MET A 336 11.21 27.81 -1.40
C MET A 336 12.07 28.82 -2.16
N VAL A 337 13.35 28.51 -2.33
CA VAL A 337 14.26 29.25 -3.20
C VAL A 337 14.28 28.55 -4.56
N VAL A 338 13.84 29.24 -5.59
CA VAL A 338 13.68 28.71 -6.94
C VAL A 338 14.74 29.31 -7.85
N CYS A 339 15.63 28.48 -8.40
CA CYS A 339 16.71 28.94 -9.27
C CYS A 339 17.19 27.84 -10.21
N LYS A 340 17.42 28.18 -11.49
CA LYS A 340 17.99 27.25 -12.49
C LYS A 340 19.50 27.09 -12.34
N LYS A 341 20.23 28.16 -11.99
CA LYS A 341 21.66 28.07 -11.64
C LYS A 341 21.81 27.54 -10.22
N TRP A 342 21.85 26.21 -10.08
CA TRP A 342 21.82 25.57 -8.75
C TRP A 342 22.92 26.03 -7.79
N HIS A 343 24.10 26.36 -8.31
CA HIS A 343 25.20 26.89 -7.52
C HIS A 343 24.89 28.26 -6.89
N VAL A 344 24.12 29.13 -7.56
CA VAL A 344 23.70 30.45 -7.04
C VAL A 344 22.79 30.25 -5.83
N ALA A 345 21.78 29.38 -5.95
CA ALA A 345 20.88 29.09 -4.85
C ALA A 345 21.60 28.42 -3.67
N LYS A 346 22.51 27.48 -3.91
CA LYS A 346 23.33 26.85 -2.85
C LYS A 346 24.16 27.89 -2.08
N ARG A 347 24.83 28.80 -2.79
CA ARG A 347 25.59 29.92 -2.18
C ARG A 347 24.69 30.86 -1.39
N LEU A 348 23.49 31.18 -1.90
CA LEU A 348 22.52 31.99 -1.16
C LEU A 348 22.11 31.29 0.15
N LEU A 349 21.76 30.00 0.07
CA LEU A 349 21.35 29.20 1.23
C LEU A 349 22.46 29.12 2.28
N GLU A 350 23.71 28.95 1.87
CA GLU A 350 24.87 28.97 2.77
C GLU A 350 24.92 30.28 3.57
N GLN A 351 24.80 31.42 2.90
CA GLN A 351 24.79 32.73 3.56
C GLN A 351 23.58 32.92 4.47
N ILE A 352 22.40 32.48 4.04
CA ILE A 352 21.19 32.52 4.88
C ILE A 352 21.39 31.69 6.15
N ARG A 353 21.90 30.46 6.03
CA ARG A 353 22.16 29.59 7.19
C ARG A 353 23.14 30.22 8.16
N LEU A 354 24.24 30.80 7.65
CA LEU A 354 25.27 31.45 8.47
C LEU A 354 24.76 32.68 9.23
N ARG A 355 23.88 33.47 8.61
CA ARG A 355 23.41 34.75 9.18
C ARG A 355 22.12 34.65 9.99
N THR A 356 21.25 33.69 9.66
CA THR A 356 19.90 33.59 10.26
C THR A 356 19.70 32.33 11.10
N GLY A 357 20.54 31.31 10.93
CA GLY A 357 20.37 30.00 11.57
C GLY A 357 19.18 29.19 11.07
N ILE A 358 18.43 29.67 10.07
CA ILE A 358 17.28 28.95 9.52
C ILE A 358 17.76 27.66 8.84
N PRO A 359 17.22 26.48 9.20
CA PRO A 359 17.55 25.24 8.53
C PRO A 359 17.20 25.31 7.04
N ALA A 360 18.15 24.91 6.19
CA ALA A 360 17.96 24.91 4.76
C ALA A 360 18.49 23.61 4.13
N VAL A 361 17.77 23.12 3.13
CA VAL A 361 18.08 21.87 2.43
C VAL A 361 18.16 22.14 0.93
N GLU A 362 19.30 21.79 0.35
CA GLU A 362 19.59 22.00 -1.07
C GLU A 362 18.91 20.94 -1.92
N TYR A 363 18.28 21.38 -3.02
CA TYR A 363 17.67 20.58 -4.09
C TYR A 363 17.09 19.22 -3.66
N LEU A 364 16.29 19.25 -2.59
CA LEU A 364 15.76 18.09 -1.86
C LEU A 364 15.20 17.00 -2.77
N PHE A 365 14.51 17.41 -3.83
CA PHE A 365 13.79 16.54 -4.76
C PHE A 365 14.51 16.30 -6.10
N HIS A 366 15.77 16.74 -6.23
CA HIS A 366 16.52 16.68 -7.48
C HIS A 366 17.89 16.01 -7.33
N GLU A 367 18.55 16.14 -6.17
CA GLU A 367 19.87 15.54 -5.91
C GLU A 367 19.81 14.41 -4.88
N GLU A 368 20.62 13.38 -5.07
CA GLU A 368 20.84 12.33 -4.06
C GLU A 368 21.86 12.78 -3.01
N GLY A 369 21.66 12.34 -1.76
CA GLY A 369 22.53 12.68 -0.62
C GLY A 369 22.03 13.87 0.22
N GLY A 370 22.81 14.26 1.23
CA GLY A 370 22.62 15.49 2.02
C GLY A 370 21.51 15.49 3.08
N LEU A 371 20.89 14.35 3.38
CA LEU A 371 19.77 14.25 4.33
C LEU A 371 20.07 13.37 5.55
N PRO A 372 19.50 13.69 6.72
CA PRO A 372 19.53 12.79 7.87
C PRO A 372 18.72 11.52 7.59
N ASP A 373 18.94 10.47 8.38
CA ASP A 373 18.10 9.26 8.30
C ASP A 373 16.66 9.59 8.73
N LEU A 374 15.74 9.54 7.78
CA LEU A 374 14.33 9.87 7.93
C LEU A 374 13.46 8.64 7.59
N GLY A 375 13.92 7.46 8.00
CA GLY A 375 13.13 6.23 7.89
C GLY A 375 13.08 5.66 6.47
N GLY A 376 14.08 5.97 5.63
CA GLY A 376 14.25 5.36 4.32
C GLY A 376 13.53 6.07 3.16
N ILE A 377 12.77 7.15 3.44
CA ILE A 377 12.12 8.00 2.42
C ILE A 377 13.15 8.89 1.74
N GLU A 378 14.18 9.30 2.45
CA GLU A 378 15.29 10.14 1.99
C GLU A 378 16.23 9.44 0.99
N ARG A 379 16.14 8.12 0.84
CA ARG A 379 17.16 7.31 0.14
C ARG A 379 17.23 7.51 -1.38
N THR A 380 16.11 7.73 -2.05
CA THR A 380 16.09 7.90 -3.51
C THR A 380 15.22 9.09 -3.89
N VAL A 381 15.65 9.84 -4.92
CA VAL A 381 14.89 11.00 -5.43
C VAL A 381 13.46 10.62 -5.83
N GLU A 382 13.26 9.41 -6.37
CA GLU A 382 11.92 8.90 -6.71
C GLU A 382 11.02 8.75 -5.47
N LYS A 383 11.54 8.20 -4.37
CA LYS A 383 10.79 8.06 -3.11
C LYS A 383 10.50 9.42 -2.48
N ARG A 384 11.47 10.34 -2.51
CA ARG A 384 11.29 11.72 -2.04
C ARG A 384 10.14 12.40 -2.81
N ASN A 385 10.13 12.27 -4.13
CA ASN A 385 9.07 12.83 -4.98
C ASN A 385 7.70 12.16 -4.78
N ARG A 386 7.66 10.88 -4.38
CA ARG A 386 6.41 10.19 -4.06
C ARG A 386 5.81 10.64 -2.71
N HIS A 387 6.65 11.09 -1.79
CA HIS A 387 6.27 11.40 -0.39
C HIS A 387 6.67 12.82 0.03
N ARG A 388 6.55 13.81 -0.86
CA ARG A 388 7.05 15.19 -0.70
C ARG A 388 6.69 15.84 0.64
N ARG A 389 5.40 15.87 0.99
CA ARG A 389 4.91 16.53 2.22
C ARG A 389 5.35 15.82 3.49
N ALA A 390 5.31 14.48 3.49
CA ALA A 390 5.78 13.68 4.62
C ALA A 390 7.28 13.89 4.87
N LEU A 391 8.10 13.92 3.81
CA LEU A 391 9.53 14.18 3.92
C LEU A 391 9.81 15.57 4.51
N VAL A 392 9.14 16.61 4.01
CA VAL A 392 9.30 17.98 4.51
C VAL A 392 8.80 18.10 5.96
N ARG A 393 7.70 17.45 6.31
CA ARG A 393 7.21 17.35 7.70
C ARG A 393 8.28 16.74 8.63
N MET A 394 8.86 15.62 8.23
CA MET A 394 9.93 14.97 8.99
C MET A 394 11.18 15.85 9.12
N LEU A 395 11.49 16.67 8.11
CA LEU A 395 12.57 17.66 8.21
C LEU A 395 12.25 18.75 9.24
N PHE A 396 11.02 19.25 9.29
CA PHE A 396 10.60 20.17 10.35
C PHE A 396 10.76 19.55 11.75
N ASP A 397 10.33 18.30 11.92
CA ASP A 397 10.46 17.56 13.18
C ASP A 397 11.92 17.31 13.55
N TYR A 398 12.74 16.91 12.58
CA TYR A 398 14.17 16.63 12.76
C TYR A 398 14.95 17.88 13.19
N PHE A 399 14.74 18.99 12.48
CA PHE A 399 15.39 20.26 12.81
C PHE A 399 14.74 20.98 14.00
N ARG A 400 13.61 20.48 14.51
CA ARG A 400 12.82 21.09 15.59
C ARG A 400 12.56 22.56 15.34
N THR A 401 12.07 22.86 14.13
CA THR A 401 11.83 24.22 13.65
C THR A 401 10.43 24.34 13.06
N ASP A 402 9.91 25.56 13.07
CA ASP A 402 8.68 25.92 12.34
C ASP A 402 8.99 26.64 11.03
N LYS A 403 10.28 26.88 10.72
CA LYS A 403 10.76 27.53 9.49
C LYS A 403 11.80 26.65 8.81
N LEU A 404 11.57 26.31 7.54
CA LEU A 404 12.47 25.50 6.73
C LEU A 404 12.61 26.09 5.33
N ILE A 405 13.84 26.13 4.82
CA ILE A 405 14.13 26.54 3.44
C ILE A 405 14.45 25.31 2.59
N ILE A 406 13.89 25.22 1.39
CA ILE A 406 14.26 24.22 0.39
C ILE A 406 14.60 24.88 -0.95
N CYS A 407 15.58 24.32 -1.68
CA CYS A 407 15.81 24.70 -3.08
C CYS A 407 14.99 23.85 -4.04
N VAL A 408 14.48 24.49 -5.09
CA VAL A 408 13.61 23.88 -6.11
C VAL A 408 14.05 24.32 -7.50
N ASP A 409 14.05 23.40 -8.47
CA ASP A 409 14.24 23.75 -9.88
C ASP A 409 12.96 24.41 -10.45
N PRO A 410 13.06 25.48 -11.23
CA PRO A 410 11.92 26.10 -11.92
C PRO A 410 11.04 25.12 -12.72
N ALA A 411 11.61 24.03 -13.25
CA ALA A 411 10.88 23.00 -13.98
C ALA A 411 9.81 22.30 -13.13
N ASP A 412 10.03 22.19 -11.81
CA ASP A 412 9.15 21.50 -10.86
C ASP A 412 8.00 22.40 -10.36
N PHE A 413 7.37 23.15 -11.26
CA PHE A 413 6.26 24.05 -10.96
C PHE A 413 5.11 23.36 -10.22
N ASP A 414 4.77 22.12 -10.60
CA ASP A 414 3.68 21.35 -9.99
C ASP A 414 3.98 21.04 -8.51
N MET A 415 5.26 20.92 -8.13
CA MET A 415 5.66 20.78 -6.73
C MET A 415 5.43 22.05 -5.93
N MET A 416 5.72 23.21 -6.52
CA MET A 416 5.46 24.50 -5.87
C MET A 416 3.95 24.67 -5.61
N GLN A 417 3.12 24.32 -6.59
CA GLN A 417 1.66 24.32 -6.42
C GLN A 417 1.20 23.33 -5.35
N ASP A 418 1.79 22.13 -5.31
CA ASP A 418 1.46 21.13 -4.29
C ASP A 418 1.70 21.66 -2.88
N PHE A 419 2.85 22.30 -2.61
CA PHE A 419 3.12 22.88 -1.31
C PHE A 419 2.26 24.11 -1.00
N VAL A 420 2.03 24.99 -1.97
CA VAL A 420 1.17 26.18 -1.78
C VAL A 420 -0.29 25.79 -1.49
N SER A 421 -0.74 24.64 -1.98
CA SER A 421 -2.07 24.11 -1.68
C SER A 421 -2.22 23.57 -0.24
N ASP A 422 -1.13 23.50 0.53
CA ASP A 422 -1.14 23.04 1.91
C ASP A 422 -1.71 24.10 2.89
N LYS A 423 -1.83 23.74 4.18
CA LYS A 423 -2.25 24.65 5.24
C LYS A 423 -1.09 25.46 5.84
N ALA A 424 0.15 25.09 5.54
CA ALA A 424 1.34 25.83 5.97
C ALA A 424 1.47 27.16 5.22
N THR A 425 2.17 28.11 5.84
CA THR A 425 2.53 29.36 5.17
C THR A 425 3.66 29.07 4.17
N VAL A 426 3.40 29.25 2.88
CA VAL A 426 4.42 29.03 1.84
C VAL A 426 4.91 30.37 1.29
N ARG A 427 6.23 30.48 1.17
CA ARG A 427 6.96 31.66 0.71
C ARG A 427 7.87 31.25 -0.44
N ILE A 428 7.87 32.01 -1.53
CA ILE A 428 8.67 31.69 -2.72
C ILE A 428 9.56 32.87 -3.08
N LEU A 429 10.85 32.58 -3.26
CA LEU A 429 11.84 33.50 -3.80
C LEU A 429 12.37 32.94 -5.13
N GLU A 430 12.03 33.59 -6.23
CA GLU A 430 12.66 33.33 -7.52
C GLU A 430 14.00 34.07 -7.61
N ILE A 431 15.08 33.36 -7.97
CA ILE A 431 16.34 33.97 -8.37
C ILE A 431 16.42 33.90 -9.89
N GLU A 432 16.19 35.04 -10.54
CA GLU A 432 16.33 35.18 -11.98
C GLU A 432 17.79 35.44 -12.33
N CYS A 433 18.38 34.51 -13.08
CA CYS A 433 19.75 34.58 -13.55
C CYS A 433 19.80 34.86 -15.05
N ASP A 434 20.90 35.45 -15.49
CA ASP A 434 21.20 35.62 -16.90
C ASP A 434 21.90 34.36 -17.44
N PHE A 435 21.50 33.93 -18.64
CA PHE A 435 22.01 32.69 -19.23
C PHE A 435 22.88 32.99 -20.46
N THR A 436 24.18 32.71 -20.33
CA THR A 436 25.14 32.69 -21.43
C THR A 436 24.86 31.50 -22.36
N ASP A 437 25.27 31.60 -23.63
CA ASP A 437 25.13 30.45 -24.55
C ASP A 437 25.89 29.23 -24.05
N GLU A 438 27.07 29.40 -23.47
CA GLU A 438 27.84 28.31 -22.88
C GLU A 438 27.07 27.56 -21.78
N TYR A 439 26.41 28.30 -20.89
CA TYR A 439 25.55 27.69 -19.86
C TYR A 439 24.40 26.89 -20.49
N LEU A 440 23.75 27.45 -21.52
CA LEU A 440 22.61 26.81 -22.20
C LEU A 440 23.03 25.53 -22.95
N ILE A 441 24.21 25.52 -23.56
CA ILE A 441 24.80 24.33 -24.18
C ILE A 441 25.05 23.26 -23.11
N GLY A 442 25.64 23.65 -21.98
CA GLY A 442 25.83 22.75 -20.84
C GLY A 442 24.51 22.19 -20.29
N HIS A 443 23.47 23.03 -20.23
CA HIS A 443 22.12 22.60 -19.83
C HIS A 443 21.53 21.60 -20.81
N ALA A 444 21.56 21.89 -22.12
CA ALA A 444 21.07 21.00 -23.19
C ALA A 444 21.67 19.60 -23.09
N ARG A 445 22.97 19.51 -22.78
CA ARG A 445 23.66 18.24 -22.56
C ARG A 445 23.17 17.50 -21.33
N ARG A 446 22.99 18.20 -20.20
CA ARG A 446 22.49 17.60 -18.94
C ARG A 446 21.08 17.02 -19.07
N ILE A 447 20.21 17.65 -19.86
CA ILE A 447 18.84 17.18 -20.09
C ILE A 447 18.70 16.22 -21.29
N GLY A 448 19.81 15.83 -21.91
CA GLY A 448 19.84 14.85 -23.00
C GLY A 448 19.35 15.35 -24.36
N LEU A 449 19.24 16.67 -24.56
CA LEU A 449 18.89 17.28 -25.84
C LEU A 449 20.08 17.37 -26.82
N ALA A 450 21.31 17.30 -26.31
CA ALA A 450 22.54 17.28 -27.10
C ALA A 450 23.57 16.33 -26.46
N GLY A 451 24.39 15.67 -27.28
CA GLY A 451 25.54 14.87 -26.84
C GLY A 451 26.87 15.59 -27.08
N ASP A 452 27.97 14.99 -26.63
CA ASP A 452 29.32 15.56 -26.81
C ASP A 452 29.74 15.67 -28.29
N SER A 453 29.15 14.85 -29.16
CA SER A 453 29.42 14.82 -30.61
C SER A 453 28.35 15.55 -31.45
N THR A 454 27.44 16.31 -30.84
CA THR A 454 26.40 17.05 -31.58
C THR A 454 27.03 18.22 -32.36
N PRO A 455 26.82 18.33 -33.68
CA PRO A 455 27.32 19.44 -34.49
C PRO A 455 26.85 20.82 -34.00
N GLN A 456 27.72 21.83 -34.09
CA GLN A 456 27.44 23.18 -33.57
C GLN A 456 26.23 23.85 -34.24
N ASP A 457 26.01 23.61 -35.53
CA ASP A 457 24.86 24.14 -36.28
C ASP A 457 23.52 23.59 -35.78
N VAL A 458 23.52 22.38 -35.22
CA VAL A 458 22.34 21.79 -34.55
C VAL A 458 22.15 22.41 -33.17
N ILE A 459 23.23 22.63 -32.42
CA ILE A 459 23.20 23.30 -31.11
C ILE A 459 22.63 24.72 -31.26
N ASP A 460 23.12 25.49 -32.23
CA ASP A 460 22.69 26.87 -32.48
C ASP A 460 21.18 26.97 -32.80
N ARG A 461 20.60 25.95 -33.43
CA ARG A 461 19.15 25.85 -33.70
C ARG A 461 18.33 25.53 -32.45
N LEU A 462 18.91 24.86 -31.46
CA LEU A 462 18.23 24.51 -30.20
C LEU A 462 18.25 25.66 -29.19
N LEU A 463 19.30 26.51 -29.21
CA LEU A 463 19.48 27.60 -28.23
C LEU A 463 18.26 28.53 -28.08
N PRO A 464 17.60 29.01 -29.16
CA PRO A 464 16.40 29.85 -29.02
C PRO A 464 15.25 29.12 -28.31
N THR A 465 15.09 27.81 -28.56
CA THR A 465 14.03 26.99 -27.95
C THR A 465 14.29 26.82 -26.46
N ILE A 466 15.53 26.52 -26.06
CA ILE A 466 15.91 26.39 -24.65
C ILE A 466 15.77 27.73 -23.92
N ARG A 467 16.18 28.85 -24.54
CA ARG A 467 15.96 30.19 -23.99
C ARG A 467 14.48 30.48 -23.77
N PHE A 468 13.64 30.10 -24.74
CA PHE A 468 12.19 30.26 -24.61
C PHE A 468 11.61 29.38 -23.51
N ASP A 469 12.07 28.15 -23.37
CA ASP A 469 11.62 27.21 -22.34
C ASP A 469 11.95 27.73 -20.92
N LEU A 470 13.19 28.16 -20.68
CA LEU A 470 13.57 28.76 -19.39
C LEU A 470 12.77 30.04 -19.08
N LYS A 471 12.52 30.86 -20.10
CA LYS A 471 11.67 32.04 -19.95
C LYS A 471 10.22 31.65 -19.62
N PHE A 472 9.71 30.61 -20.28
CA PHE A 472 8.37 30.09 -20.05
C PHE A 472 8.22 29.52 -18.63
N GLU A 473 9.22 28.81 -18.10
CA GLU A 473 9.24 28.37 -16.69
C GLU A 473 9.09 29.57 -15.73
N SER A 474 9.86 30.64 -15.96
CA SER A 474 9.81 31.87 -15.17
C SER A 474 8.45 32.60 -15.29
N ASP A 475 7.95 32.79 -16.50
CA ASP A 475 6.67 33.46 -16.76
C ASP A 475 5.50 32.66 -16.17
N ARG A 476 5.52 31.33 -16.27
CA ARG A 476 4.51 30.44 -15.65
C ARG A 476 4.46 30.61 -14.13
N MET A 477 5.60 30.76 -13.45
CA MET A 477 5.65 31.02 -12.00
C MET A 477 5.02 32.38 -11.64
N ARG A 478 5.28 33.40 -12.45
CA ARG A 478 4.76 34.75 -12.23
C ARG A 478 3.24 34.81 -12.42
N ASP A 479 2.74 34.08 -13.41
CA ASP A 479 1.30 34.02 -13.71
C ASP A 479 0.50 33.21 -12.70
N ALA A 480 1.16 32.34 -11.92
CA ALA A 480 0.52 31.44 -10.95
C ALA A 480 -0.07 32.14 -9.71
N ARG A 481 0.20 33.44 -9.52
CA ARG A 481 -0.31 34.26 -8.40
C ARG A 481 -0.15 33.60 -7.03
N PHE A 482 1.05 33.09 -6.75
CA PHE A 482 1.36 32.52 -5.44
C PHE A 482 1.17 33.55 -4.31
N PRO A 483 0.66 33.16 -3.12
CA PRO A 483 0.32 34.11 -2.05
C PRO A 483 1.47 35.01 -1.58
N MET A 484 2.70 34.48 -1.54
CA MET A 484 3.91 35.22 -1.18
C MET A 484 5.04 34.86 -2.15
N PHE A 485 5.14 35.62 -3.23
CA PHE A 485 6.16 35.48 -4.27
C PHE A 485 6.99 36.76 -4.38
N VAL A 486 8.30 36.63 -4.30
CA VAL A 486 9.26 37.71 -4.46
C VAL A 486 10.39 37.27 -5.37
N ARG A 487 11.15 38.23 -5.91
CA ARG A 487 12.19 37.97 -6.91
C ARG A 487 13.48 38.68 -6.54
N MET A 488 14.59 37.99 -6.75
CA MET A 488 15.93 38.54 -6.88
C MET A 488 16.39 38.40 -8.33
N ARG A 489 17.19 39.34 -8.81
CA ARG A 489 17.74 39.35 -10.17
C ARG A 489 19.24 39.50 -10.14
N GLU A 490 19.92 38.73 -10.98
CA GLU A 490 21.36 38.88 -11.22
C GLU A 490 21.71 40.27 -11.79
N SER A 491 20.85 40.82 -12.63
CA SER A 491 21.06 42.09 -13.35
C SER A 491 20.87 43.37 -12.53
N VAL A 492 20.49 43.27 -11.25
CA VAL A 492 20.24 44.45 -10.38
C VAL A 492 21.19 44.49 -9.19
N PRO A 493 21.49 45.69 -8.65
CA PRO A 493 22.33 45.84 -7.46
C PRO A 493 21.77 45.11 -6.23
N SER A 494 22.64 44.77 -5.28
CA SER A 494 22.27 44.11 -4.02
C SER A 494 21.23 44.91 -3.22
N GLU A 495 21.27 46.24 -3.29
CA GLU A 495 20.30 47.15 -2.66
C GLU A 495 18.86 46.95 -3.16
N GLU A 496 18.68 46.56 -4.42
CA GLU A 496 17.37 46.22 -4.97
C GLU A 496 16.93 44.79 -4.63
N ASN A 497 17.90 43.88 -4.43
CA ASN A 497 17.66 42.49 -4.06
C ASN A 497 17.42 42.27 -2.55
N ALA A 498 17.85 43.21 -1.70
CA ALA A 498 17.71 43.08 -0.26
C ALA A 498 16.25 43.19 0.25
N PRO A 499 15.41 44.15 -0.20
CA PRO A 499 14.01 44.21 0.20
C PRO A 499 13.18 42.93 -0.08
N PRO A 500 13.24 42.30 -1.27
CA PRO A 500 12.53 41.04 -1.50
C PRO A 500 13.07 39.91 -0.62
N LEU A 501 14.39 39.85 -0.40
CA LEU A 501 15.01 38.85 0.47
C LEU A 501 14.59 39.03 1.95
N ALA A 502 14.55 40.27 2.44
CA ALA A 502 14.08 40.60 3.79
C ALA A 502 12.62 40.15 3.99
N ARG A 503 11.75 40.42 3.01
CA ARG A 503 10.35 39.97 3.02
C ARG A 503 10.22 38.45 3.00
N PHE A 504 11.02 37.76 2.19
CA PHE A 504 11.04 36.30 2.11
C PHE A 504 11.39 35.67 3.45
N LEU A 505 12.51 36.08 4.06
CA LEU A 505 13.04 35.49 5.30
C LEU A 505 12.38 36.03 6.56
N ASN A 506 11.67 37.17 6.48
CA ASN A 506 11.17 37.92 7.63
C ASN A 506 12.29 38.34 8.59
N ILE A 507 13.32 39.01 8.05
CA ILE A 507 14.51 39.47 8.78
C ILE A 507 14.70 40.98 8.60
N GLU A 508 15.59 41.55 9.40
CA GLU A 508 15.96 42.98 9.32
C GLU A 508 16.59 43.32 7.95
N PRO A 509 16.30 44.50 7.38
CA PRO A 509 16.83 44.92 6.08
C PRO A 509 18.36 44.89 5.97
N GLU A 510 19.07 45.22 7.06
CA GLU A 510 20.55 45.21 7.09
C GLU A 510 21.11 43.79 6.90
N VAL A 511 20.52 42.79 7.57
CA VAL A 511 20.94 41.38 7.43
C VAL A 511 20.63 40.87 6.02
N ALA A 512 19.50 41.28 5.44
CA ALA A 512 19.18 40.94 4.07
C ALA A 512 20.14 41.60 3.07
N GLN A 513 20.56 42.84 3.32
CA GLN A 513 21.56 43.54 2.51
C GLN A 513 22.90 42.81 2.54
N ASP A 514 23.38 42.38 3.72
CA ASP A 514 24.63 41.64 3.84
C ASP A 514 24.59 40.31 3.08
N ILE A 515 23.47 39.58 3.13
CA ILE A 515 23.30 38.33 2.36
C ILE A 515 23.28 38.63 0.85
N ALA A 516 22.52 39.63 0.41
CA ALA A 516 22.40 40.00 -0.99
C ALA A 516 23.71 40.58 -1.58
N ALA A 517 24.55 41.21 -0.75
CA ALA A 517 25.84 41.79 -1.13
C ALA A 517 26.98 40.76 -1.22
N THR A 518 26.68 39.46 -1.14
CA THR A 518 27.69 38.41 -1.29
C THR A 518 28.33 38.44 -2.68
N HIS A 519 29.60 38.86 -2.74
CA HIS A 519 30.32 39.17 -3.98
C HIS A 519 30.43 38.01 -4.98
N TYR A 520 30.34 36.76 -4.52
CA TYR A 520 30.44 35.56 -5.36
C TYR A 520 29.09 34.89 -5.63
N LEU A 521 27.97 35.56 -5.31
CA LEU A 521 26.64 34.96 -5.41
C LEU A 521 26.31 34.50 -6.84
N PHE A 522 26.57 35.36 -7.84
CA PHE A 522 26.23 35.15 -9.25
C PHE A 522 27.42 34.77 -10.15
N VAL A 523 28.58 34.42 -9.58
CA VAL A 523 29.78 34.08 -10.38
C VAL A 523 29.64 32.67 -10.99
N ASP A 524 29.62 32.55 -12.31
CA ASP A 524 29.50 31.26 -13.03
C ASP A 524 30.72 30.33 -12.86
#